data_AF-A0A1C5K582-F1
#
_entry.id   AF-A0A1C5K582-F1
#
_cell.length_a   1.000
_cell.length_b   1.000
_cell.length_c   1.000
_cell.angle_alpha   90.00
_cell.angle_beta   90.00
_cell.angle_gamma   90.00
#
_symmetry.space_group_name_H-M   'P 1'
#
loop_
_entity.id
_entity.type
_entity.pdbx_description
1 polymer ?
#
loop_
_entity_poly.entity_id
_entity_poly.type
_entity_poly.pdbx_seq_one_letter_code
_entity_poly.pdbx_strand_id
1 'polypeptide(L)'
;MEDGFVIDNEFAAVRVTCDRQGNSPRLKITDLRSGKSGWLDALELETLAWLRHEEIAHLVDPSASRWADGRDEHVVLEPGPRVRFGAPPAERVR
;
A
#
# COMPACT_ATOMS: atom_id res chain seq x y z
N MET A 1 4.44 1.70 -19.92
CA MET A 1 4.63 1.00 -18.63
C MET A 1 3.83 1.81 -17.63
N GLU A 2 2.89 1.23 -16.89
CA GLU A 2 2.20 1.99 -15.82
C GLU A 2 3.25 2.32 -14.75
N ASP A 3 3.63 3.59 -14.64
CA ASP A 3 4.54 4.07 -13.61
C ASP A 3 3.95 3.76 -12.22
N GLY A 4 4.63 2.89 -11.49
CA GLY A 4 4.22 2.44 -10.18
C GLY A 4 5.38 1.84 -9.40
N PHE A 5 5.27 1.90 -8.08
CA PHE A 5 6.30 1.42 -7.15
C PHE A 5 5.78 0.20 -6.40
N VAL A 6 6.70 -0.72 -6.12
CA VAL A 6 6.44 -1.86 -5.24
C VAL A 6 6.91 -1.52 -3.84
N ILE A 7 6.04 -1.74 -2.87
CA ILE A 7 6.33 -1.61 -1.44
C ILE A 7 6.14 -2.99 -0.82
N ASP A 8 7.21 -3.54 -0.24
CA ASP A 8 7.21 -4.88 0.33
C ASP A 8 8.01 -5.00 1.63
N ASN A 9 7.63 -5.99 2.44
CA ASN A 9 8.35 -6.51 3.59
C ASN A 9 8.00 -8.01 3.76
N GLU A 10 8.45 -8.64 4.84
CA GLU A 10 8.21 -10.04 5.13
C GLU A 10 6.71 -10.40 5.29
N PHE A 11 5.86 -9.42 5.59
CA PHE A 11 4.43 -9.62 5.86
C PHE A 11 3.54 -9.27 4.67
N ALA A 12 3.93 -8.32 3.82
CA ALA A 12 3.09 -7.78 2.75
C ALA A 12 3.90 -7.35 1.52
N ALA A 13 3.26 -7.40 0.36
CA ALA A 13 3.76 -6.80 -0.87
C ALA A 13 2.59 -6.13 -1.58
N VAL A 14 2.76 -4.89 -2.02
CA VAL A 14 1.76 -4.15 -2.79
C VAL A 14 2.41 -3.38 -3.94
N ARG A 15 1.69 -3.27 -5.06
CA ARG A 15 2.02 -2.33 -6.14
C ARG A 15 1.13 -1.12 -6.02
N VAL A 16 1.73 0.06 -6.10
CA VAL A 16 1.04 1.34 -6.04
C VAL A 16 1.22 2.06 -7.36
N THR A 17 0.13 2.43 -8.02
CA THR A 17 0.14 3.17 -9.30
C THR A 17 -0.81 4.36 -9.25
N CYS A 18 -0.58 5.37 -10.08
CA CYS A 18 -1.52 6.47 -10.26
C CYS A 18 -2.47 6.16 -11.42
N ASP A 19 -3.74 5.91 -11.12
CA ASP A 19 -4.81 5.77 -12.10
C ASP A 19 -5.31 7.16 -12.53
N ARG A 20 -5.15 7.49 -13.81
CA ARG A 20 -5.59 8.78 -14.39
C ARG A 20 -6.75 8.63 -15.36
N GLN A 21 -7.32 7.44 -15.50
CA GLN A 21 -8.38 7.16 -16.48
C GLN A 21 -9.79 7.49 -15.97
N GLY A 22 -9.95 7.78 -14.67
CA GLY A 22 -11.24 8.18 -14.08
C GLY A 22 -11.53 9.68 -14.18
N ASN A 23 -12.65 10.10 -13.59
CA ASN A 23 -13.06 11.51 -13.50
C ASN A 23 -12.04 12.39 -12.77
N SER A 24 -11.16 11.80 -11.96
CA SER A 24 -10.06 12.45 -11.25
C SER A 24 -8.93 11.43 -11.01
N PRO A 25 -7.67 11.88 -10.82
CA PRO A 25 -6.57 10.99 -10.47
C PRO A 25 -6.83 10.25 -9.16
N ARG A 26 -6.52 8.95 -9.12
CA ARG A 26 -6.65 8.09 -7.95
C ARG A 26 -5.39 7.27 -7.75
N LEU A 27 -5.14 6.84 -6.53
CA LEU A 27 -4.10 5.86 -6.24
C LEU A 27 -4.70 4.45 -6.32
N LYS A 28 -4.15 3.61 -7.18
CA LYS A 28 -4.49 2.18 -7.21
C LYS A 28 -3.47 1.42 -6.37
N ILE A 29 -3.96 0.60 -5.45
CA ILE A 29 -3.16 -0.30 -4.64
C ILE A 29 -3.55 -1.73 -5.01
N THR A 30 -2.58 -2.53 -5.42
CA THR A 30 -2.77 -3.95 -5.73
C THR A 30 -1.99 -4.78 -4.74
N ASP A 31 -2.69 -5.60 -3.94
CA ASP A 31 -2.09 -6.68 -3.17
C ASP A 31 -1.50 -7.68 -4.14
N LEU A 32 -0.19 -7.84 -4.01
CA LEU A 32 0.60 -8.59 -4.94
C LEU A 32 0.42 -10.11 -4.71
N ARG A 33 0.10 -10.54 -3.48
CA ARG A 33 -0.17 -11.96 -3.17
C ARG A 33 -1.51 -12.44 -3.72
N SER A 34 -2.58 -11.70 -3.45
CA SER A 34 -3.94 -12.10 -3.85
C SER A 34 -4.40 -11.53 -5.20
N GLY A 35 -3.69 -10.54 -5.75
CA GLY A 35 -4.13 -9.77 -6.91
C GLY A 35 -5.27 -8.77 -6.63
N LYS A 36 -5.81 -8.74 -5.40
CA LYS A 36 -6.89 -7.83 -5.01
C LYS A 36 -6.43 -6.38 -5.16
N SER A 37 -7.27 -5.55 -5.79
CA SER A 37 -6.98 -4.14 -5.99
C SER A 37 -8.03 -3.25 -5.33
N GLY A 38 -7.58 -2.10 -4.81
CA GLY A 38 -8.41 -1.01 -4.33
C GLY A 38 -7.95 0.32 -4.94
N TRP A 39 -8.84 1.31 -4.94
CA TRP A 39 -8.55 2.66 -5.40
C TRP A 39 -8.86 3.62 -4.26
N LEU A 40 -8.02 4.64 -4.11
CA LEU A 40 -8.20 5.71 -3.16
C LEU A 40 -8.17 7.04 -3.92
N ASP A 41 -9.21 7.83 -3.76
CA ASP A 41 -9.24 9.19 -4.27
C ASP A 41 -8.47 10.18 -3.38
N ALA A 42 -8.42 11.44 -3.80
CA ALA A 42 -7.68 12.47 -3.09
C ALA A 42 -8.17 12.70 -1.64
N LEU A 43 -9.48 12.59 -1.40
CA LEU A 43 -10.07 12.80 -0.07
C LEU A 43 -9.78 11.61 0.86
N GLU A 44 -9.88 10.39 0.33
CA GLU A 44 -9.52 9.17 1.06
C GLU A 44 -8.03 9.17 1.42
N LEU A 45 -7.16 9.58 0.48
CA LEU A 45 -5.72 9.70 0.73
C LEU A 45 -5.38 10.80 1.74
N GLU A 46 -6.03 11.97 1.64
CA GLU A 46 -5.87 13.02 2.64
C GLU A 46 -6.27 12.50 4.01
N THR A 47 -7.45 11.87 4.12
CA THR A 47 -7.91 11.25 5.37
C THR A 47 -6.86 10.30 5.95
N LEU A 48 -6.32 9.37 5.15
CA LEU A 48 -5.27 8.45 5.59
C LEU A 48 -3.97 9.16 6.04
N ALA A 49 -3.60 10.27 5.39
CA ALA A 49 -2.41 11.05 5.75
C ALA A 49 -2.57 11.76 7.11
N TRP A 50 -3.80 12.04 7.53
CA TRP A 50 -4.12 12.66 8.82
C TRP A 50 -4.33 11.65 9.96
N LEU A 51 -4.54 10.36 9.65
CA LEU A 51 -4.76 9.33 10.68
C LEU A 51 -3.52 9.11 11.54
N ARG A 52 -3.73 8.98 12.85
CA ARG A 52 -2.69 8.49 13.76
C ARG A 52 -2.54 6.98 13.61
N HIS A 53 -1.36 6.45 13.94
CA HIS A 53 -1.07 5.02 13.80
C HIS A 53 -2.05 4.13 14.58
N GLU A 54 -2.47 4.57 15.77
CA GLU A 54 -3.48 3.89 16.60
C GLU A 54 -4.83 3.74 15.91
N GLU A 55 -5.21 4.67 15.02
CA GLU A 55 -6.47 4.62 14.27
C GLU A 55 -6.38 3.61 13.12
N ILE A 56 -5.18 3.42 12.56
CA ILE A 56 -4.89 2.41 11.54
C ILE A 56 -4.78 1.00 12.16
N ALA A 57 -4.36 0.90 13.43
CA ALA A 57 -4.10 -0.37 14.11
C ALA A 57 -5.26 -1.37 14.00
N HIS A 58 -6.51 -0.90 14.08
CA HIS A 58 -7.70 -1.75 13.95
C HIS A 58 -7.92 -2.31 12.54
N LEU A 59 -7.46 -1.61 11.50
CA LEU A 59 -7.59 -2.03 10.11
C LEU A 59 -6.51 -3.04 9.71
N VAL A 60 -5.33 -2.93 10.35
CA VAL A 60 -4.22 -3.86 10.15
C VAL A 60 -4.27 -5.03 11.12
N ASP A 61 -5.20 -5.03 12.09
CA ASP A 61 -5.44 -6.17 12.96
C ASP A 61 -5.83 -7.36 12.09
N PRO A 62 -4.96 -8.34 12.02
CA PRO A 62 -5.10 -9.34 11.01
C PRO A 62 -6.07 -10.46 11.43
N SER A 63 -6.52 -10.43 12.70
CA SER A 63 -7.69 -11.16 13.19
C SER A 63 -9.02 -10.51 12.76
N ALA A 64 -9.01 -9.23 12.37
CA ALA A 64 -10.23 -8.48 12.10
C ALA A 64 -10.73 -8.58 10.64
N SER A 65 -9.85 -8.73 9.64
CA SER A 65 -10.32 -8.68 8.23
C SER A 65 -9.46 -9.37 7.15
N ARG A 66 -8.19 -9.72 7.38
CA ARG A 66 -7.28 -10.18 6.29
C ARG A 66 -7.04 -11.70 6.22
N TRP A 67 -6.98 -12.42 7.33
CA TRP A 67 -6.50 -13.83 7.32
C TRP A 67 -7.58 -14.92 7.38
N ALA A 68 -8.86 -14.55 7.39
CA ALA A 68 -9.94 -15.53 7.61
C ALA A 68 -10.26 -16.41 6.38
N ASP A 69 -9.93 -16.02 5.14
CA ASP A 69 -10.37 -16.76 3.93
C ASP A 69 -9.37 -17.82 3.40
N GLY A 70 -8.21 -18.01 4.02
CA GLY A 70 -7.34 -19.19 3.80
C GLY A 70 -6.87 -19.50 2.37
N ARG A 71 -7.08 -18.61 1.39
CA ARG A 71 -6.69 -18.83 -0.02
C ARG A 71 -5.50 -17.95 -0.42
N ASP A 72 -4.37 -18.21 0.22
CA ASP A 72 -3.06 -17.77 -0.26
C ASP A 72 -2.60 -18.71 -1.39
N GLU A 73 -3.12 -18.53 -2.60
CA GLU A 73 -2.47 -19.11 -3.79
C GLU A 73 -1.22 -18.28 -4.10
N HIS A 74 -0.06 -18.89 -3.91
CA HIS A 74 1.26 -18.28 -4.05
C HIS A 74 1.52 -17.87 -5.52
N VAL A 75 1.27 -16.61 -5.85
CA VAL A 75 1.69 -16.03 -7.14
C VAL A 75 3.12 -15.50 -7.01
N VAL A 76 4.04 -16.09 -7.76
CA VAL A 76 5.41 -15.57 -7.90
C VAL A 76 5.35 -14.28 -8.72
N LEU A 77 5.85 -13.19 -8.15
CA LEU A 77 5.87 -11.89 -8.80
C LEU A 77 7.28 -11.52 -9.18
N GLU A 78 7.46 -11.19 -10.45
CA GLU A 78 8.68 -10.56 -10.93
C GLU A 78 8.93 -9.25 -10.15
N PRO A 79 10.11 -9.06 -9.54
CA PRO A 79 10.38 -7.90 -8.72
C PRO A 79 10.34 -6.61 -9.56
N GLY A 80 9.41 -5.72 -9.23
CA GLY A 80 9.46 -4.34 -9.69
C GLY A 80 10.60 -3.55 -9.03
N PRO A 81 10.86 -2.31 -9.45
CA PRO A 81 11.85 -1.46 -8.80
C PRO A 81 11.50 -1.28 -7.32
N ARG A 82 12.38 -1.75 -6.44
CA ARG A 82 12.25 -1.61 -4.98
C ARG A 82 12.71 -0.21 -4.55
N VAL A 83 11.82 0.54 -3.91
CA VAL A 83 12.20 1.80 -3.27
C VAL A 83 12.72 1.50 -1.86
N ARG A 84 14.00 1.79 -1.60
CA ARG A 84 14.54 1.78 -0.22
C ARG A 84 14.21 3.12 0.42
N PHE A 85 13.45 3.11 1.51
CA PHE A 85 13.31 4.28 2.36
C PHE A 85 14.67 4.54 3.03
N GLY A 86 15.31 5.66 2.71
CA GLY A 86 16.50 6.13 3.42
C GLY A 86 16.16 6.44 4.88
N ALA A 87 17.15 6.34 5.77
CA ALA A 87 16.99 6.70 7.17
C ALA A 87 16.38 8.11 7.30
N PRO A 88 15.48 8.33 8.28
CA PRO A 88 14.88 9.65 8.49
C PRO A 88 15.97 10.71 8.63
N PRO A 89 15.81 11.91 8.05
CA PRO A 89 16.80 12.97 8.19
C PRO A 89 16.99 13.28 9.67
N ALA A 90 18.23 13.21 10.15
CA ALA A 90 18.57 13.58 11.52
C ALA A 90 18.05 15.00 11.79
N GLU A 91 17.20 15.11 12.80
CA GLU A 91 16.62 16.37 13.27
C GLU A 91 17.76 17.37 13.52
N ARG A 92 17.82 18.44 12.72
CA ARG A 92 18.73 19.54 12.99
C ARG A 92 18.20 20.29 14.20
N VAL A 93 18.59 19.85 15.38
CA VAL A 93 18.54 20.64 16.60
C VAL A 93 19.33 21.92 16.35
N ARG A 94 18.61 23.05 16.37
CA ARG A 94 19.20 24.39 16.42
C ARG A 94 19.55 24.73 17.86
#